data_AF-T0L6U5-F1
#
_entry.id   AF-T0L6U5-F1
#
_cell.length_a   1.000
_cell.length_b   1.000
_cell.length_c   1.000
_cell.angle_alpha   90.00
_cell.angle_beta   90.00
_cell.angle_gamma   90.00
#
_symmetry.space_group_name_H-M   'P 1'
#
loop_
_entity.id
_entity.type
_entity.pdbx_description
1 polymer ?
#
loop_
_entity_poly.entity_id
_entity_poly.type
_entity_poly.pdbx_seq_one_letter_code
_entity_poly.pdbx_strand_id
1 'polypeptide(L)'
;MTIGTGVGGGIFANGQLVRGASFRGGEFGMMLTETENGQFTTLNSSASTAGLIRSYKEKQGIPQSTQIDGQEIFEKAKHDPAIEKLVDQWYKRIAIGVYNVATVLNPEKILIGGGAGMKGALYHFLMKEGQLAPSKKPIH
;
A
#
# COMPACT_ATOMS: atom_id res chain seq x y z
N MET A 1 -4.65 0.98 -8.38
CA MET A 1 -4.69 1.01 -6.91
C MET A 1 -4.40 2.43 -6.45
N THR A 2 -5.07 2.90 -5.41
CA THR A 2 -4.88 4.25 -4.86
C THR A 2 -4.59 4.17 -3.36
N ILE A 3 -3.59 4.92 -2.91
CA ILE A 3 -3.20 4.99 -1.49
C ILE A 3 -3.28 6.43 -1.02
N GLY A 4 -4.28 6.72 -0.20
CA GLY A 4 -4.48 8.03 0.43
C GLY A 4 -4.90 7.81 1.87
N THR A 5 -5.89 8.57 2.34
CA THR A 5 -6.52 8.32 3.66
C THR A 5 -6.96 6.87 3.80
N GLY A 6 -7.41 6.23 2.72
CA GLY A 6 -7.66 4.79 2.63
C GLY A 6 -6.88 4.12 1.49
N VAL A 7 -7.07 2.81 1.35
CA VAL A 7 -6.63 2.02 0.20
C VAL A 7 -7.83 1.71 -0.69
N GLY A 8 -7.77 2.16 -1.93
CA GLY A 8 -8.79 1.96 -2.95
C GLY A 8 -8.25 1.25 -4.17
N GLY A 9 -9.17 0.83 -5.04
CA GLY A 9 -8.81 0.08 -6.23
C GLY A 9 -9.92 0.00 -7.25
N GLY A 10 -9.56 -0.55 -8.40
CA GLY A 10 -10.42 -0.77 -9.54
C GLY A 10 -9.68 -1.69 -10.50
N ILE A 11 -10.45 -2.47 -11.25
CA ILE A 11 -9.93 -3.41 -12.25
C ILE A 11 -10.51 -2.97 -13.59
N PHE A 12 -9.64 -2.83 -14.58
CA PHE A 12 -10.01 -2.56 -15.96
C PHE A 12 -9.54 -3.73 -16.82
N ALA A 13 -10.48 -4.41 -17.48
CA ALA A 13 -10.22 -5.59 -18.29
C ALA A 13 -11.15 -5.57 -19.51
N ASN A 14 -10.66 -5.98 -20.67
CA ASN A 14 -11.45 -6.05 -21.91
C ASN A 14 -12.18 -4.74 -22.25
N GLY A 15 -11.49 -3.60 -22.10
CA GLY A 15 -12.05 -2.29 -22.42
C GLY A 15 -13.10 -1.76 -21.44
N GLN A 16 -13.33 -2.43 -20.31
CA GLN A 16 -14.37 -2.05 -19.34
C GLN A 16 -13.92 -2.16 -17.89
N LEU A 17 -14.62 -1.43 -17.01
CA LEU A 17 -14.44 -1.55 -15.56
C LEU A 17 -15.14 -2.82 -15.05
N VAL A 18 -14.40 -3.64 -14.30
CA VAL A 18 -14.97 -4.78 -13.57
C VAL A 18 -15.63 -4.27 -12.30
N ARG A 19 -16.96 -4.17 -12.32
CA ARG A 19 -17.75 -3.63 -11.20
C ARG A 19 -18.02 -4.66 -10.11
N GLY A 20 -18.06 -5.95 -10.45
CA GLY A 20 -18.53 -7.02 -9.55
C GLY A 20 -20.04 -6.97 -9.31
N ALA A 21 -20.60 -8.02 -8.69
CA ALA A 21 -22.05 -8.21 -8.55
C ALA A 21 -22.77 -7.09 -7.78
N SER A 22 -22.07 -6.40 -6.88
CA SER A 22 -22.64 -5.33 -6.04
C SER A 22 -21.78 -4.07 -6.05
N PHE A 23 -21.10 -3.78 -7.16
CA PHE A 23 -20.21 -2.61 -7.33
C PHE A 23 -18.99 -2.58 -6.38
N ARG A 24 -18.54 -3.75 -5.93
CA ARG A 24 -17.38 -3.93 -5.02
C ARG A 24 -16.14 -4.49 -5.73
N GLY A 25 -16.15 -4.56 -7.05
CA GLY A 25 -15.00 -5.02 -7.84
C GLY A 25 -13.79 -4.13 -7.59
N GLY A 26 -12.67 -4.73 -7.20
CA GLY A 26 -11.43 -4.00 -6.94
C GLY A 26 -11.33 -3.35 -5.56
N GLU A 27 -12.12 -3.76 -4.56
CA GLU A 27 -11.97 -3.34 -3.16
C GLU A 27 -10.70 -3.92 -2.49
N PHE A 28 -9.53 -3.59 -3.04
CA PHE A 28 -8.24 -4.09 -2.55
C PHE A 28 -7.96 -3.69 -1.10
N GLY A 29 -8.52 -2.58 -0.63
CA GLY A 29 -8.43 -2.16 0.77
C GLY A 29 -9.05 -3.15 1.76
N MET A 30 -9.98 -4.00 1.34
CA MET A 30 -10.62 -5.02 2.19
C MET A 30 -9.86 -6.33 2.26
N MET A 31 -8.79 -6.48 1.47
CA MET A 31 -7.92 -7.64 1.52
C MET A 31 -7.35 -7.82 2.93
N LEU A 32 -7.49 -9.01 3.50
CA LEU A 32 -6.86 -9.34 4.77
C LEU A 32 -5.36 -9.59 4.55
N THR A 33 -4.56 -8.97 5.41
CA THR A 33 -3.11 -9.12 5.47
C THR A 33 -2.70 -9.36 6.91
N GLU A 34 -1.72 -10.23 7.10
CA GLU A 34 -1.14 -10.49 8.41
C GLU A 34 -0.13 -9.38 8.78
N THR A 35 -0.13 -8.95 10.04
CA THR A 35 0.88 -8.06 10.62
C THR A 35 2.04 -8.86 11.21
N GLU A 36 3.13 -8.20 11.60
CA GLU A 36 4.34 -8.87 12.11
C GLU A 36 4.13 -9.72 13.39
N ASN A 37 3.02 -9.52 14.10
CA ASN A 37 2.65 -10.25 15.32
C ASN A 37 1.57 -11.33 15.10
N GLY A 38 1.30 -11.70 13.85
CA GLY A 38 0.31 -12.73 13.51
C GLY A 38 -1.15 -12.28 13.59
N GLN A 39 -1.41 -10.99 13.78
CA GLN A 39 -2.76 -10.45 13.76
C GLN A 39 -3.20 -10.17 12.32
N PHE A 40 -4.47 -10.42 12.01
CA PHE A 40 -5.03 -10.06 10.72
C PHE A 40 -5.64 -8.67 10.76
N THR A 41 -5.37 -7.91 9.71
CA THR A 41 -5.96 -6.59 9.50
C THR A 41 -6.25 -6.39 8.02
N THR A 42 -7.08 -5.41 7.69
CA THR A 42 -7.31 -5.06 6.29
C THR A 42 -6.14 -4.25 5.73
N LEU A 43 -5.87 -4.38 4.43
CA LEU A 43 -4.87 -3.58 3.74
C LEU A 43 -5.16 -2.07 3.92
N ASN A 44 -6.42 -1.67 3.94
CA ASN A 44 -6.82 -0.30 4.25
C ASN A 44 -6.35 0.15 5.64
N SER A 45 -6.53 -0.69 6.65
CA SER A 45 -6.12 -0.36 8.02
C SER A 45 -4.60 -0.24 8.17
N SER A 46 -3.81 -1.02 7.42
CA SER A 46 -2.38 -1.14 7.65
C SER A 46 -1.49 -0.39 6.66
N ALA A 47 -1.96 -0.22 5.42
CA ALA A 47 -1.20 0.32 4.28
C ALA A 47 -1.74 1.66 3.75
N SER A 48 -2.83 2.21 4.33
CA SER A 48 -3.27 3.57 4.02
C SER A 48 -2.40 4.63 4.72
N THR A 49 -2.50 5.88 4.28
CA THR A 49 -1.90 7.03 4.97
C THR A 49 -2.48 7.21 6.37
N ALA A 50 -3.78 6.96 6.56
CA ALA A 50 -4.38 6.99 7.90
C ALA A 50 -3.83 5.87 8.79
N GLY A 51 -3.55 4.69 8.21
CA GLY A 51 -2.86 3.58 8.88
C GLY A 51 -1.44 3.95 9.32
N LEU A 52 -0.67 4.60 8.45
CA LEU A 52 0.66 5.13 8.76
C LEU A 52 0.62 6.11 9.93
N ILE A 53 -0.28 7.10 9.85
CA ILE A 53 -0.45 8.13 10.90
C ILE A 53 -0.85 7.48 12.22
N ARG A 54 -1.77 6.50 12.20
CA ARG A 54 -2.20 5.78 13.41
C ARG A 54 -1.02 5.06 14.06
N SER A 55 -0.26 4.27 13.29
CA SER A 55 0.91 3.54 13.80
C SER A 55 2.02 4.47 14.30
N TYR A 56 2.23 5.60 13.61
CA TYR A 56 3.18 6.62 14.07
C TYR A 56 2.77 7.19 15.43
N LYS A 57 1.51 7.60 15.58
CA LYS A 57 0.98 8.12 16.84
C LYS A 57 1.06 7.11 17.98
N GLU A 58 0.70 5.85 17.72
CA GLU A 58 0.83 4.76 18.69
C GLU A 58 2.28 4.61 19.17
N LYS A 59 3.23 4.60 18.23
CA LYS A 59 4.66 4.45 18.53
C LYS A 59 5.24 5.62 19.32
N GLN A 60 4.74 6.83 19.06
CA GLN A 60 5.21 8.07 19.71
C GLN A 60 4.43 8.42 20.98
N GLY A 61 3.43 7.62 21.37
CA GLY A 61 2.55 7.93 22.51
C GLY A 61 1.68 9.17 22.31
N ILE A 62 1.42 9.55 21.05
CA ILE A 62 0.60 10.72 20.71
C ILE A 62 -0.89 10.33 20.73
N PRO A 63 -1.77 11.12 21.40
CA PRO A 63 -3.21 10.86 21.38
C PRO A 63 -3.76 10.80 19.95
N GLN A 64 -4.63 9.82 19.67
CA GLN A 64 -5.15 9.62 18.31
C GLN A 64 -5.96 10.81 17.77
N SER A 65 -6.54 11.62 18.66
CA SER A 65 -7.25 12.87 18.34
C SER A 65 -6.35 13.98 17.78
N THR A 66 -5.04 13.92 18.03
CA THR A 66 -4.06 14.92 17.54
C THR A 66 -4.01 14.90 16.02
N GLN A 67 -4.10 16.04 15.35
CA GLN A 67 -3.92 16.08 13.89
C GLN A 67 -2.44 16.01 13.54
N ILE A 68 -2.09 15.13 12.59
CA ILE A 68 -0.72 14.94 12.09
C ILE A 68 -0.82 14.84 10.57
N ASP A 69 -0.01 15.63 9.87
CA ASP A 69 0.17 15.46 8.43
C ASP A 69 1.09 14.27 8.17
N GLY A 70 0.68 13.36 7.29
CA GLY A 70 1.51 12.23 6.88
C GLY A 70 2.85 12.66 6.28
N GLN A 71 2.92 13.84 5.66
CA GLN A 71 4.17 14.36 5.09
C GLN A 71 5.24 14.62 6.16
N GLU A 72 4.84 15.05 7.36
CA GLU A 72 5.76 15.24 8.48
C GLU A 72 6.44 13.94 8.93
N ILE A 73 5.73 12.80 8.80
CA ILE A 73 6.27 11.49 9.14
C ILE A 73 7.42 11.13 8.19
N PHE A 74 7.27 11.38 6.89
CA PHE A 74 8.33 11.14 5.91
C PHE A 74 9.53 12.07 6.10
N GLU A 75 9.31 13.34 6.45
CA GLU A 75 10.41 14.26 6.74
C GLU A 75 11.19 13.83 7.99
N LYS A 76 10.49 13.41 9.05
CA LYS A 76 11.14 12.85 10.25
C LYS A 76 11.88 11.55 9.95
N ALA A 77 11.35 10.70 9.07
CA ALA A 77 11.96 9.44 8.69
C ALA A 77 13.37 9.60 8.10
N LYS A 78 13.70 10.74 7.48
CA LYS A 78 15.04 11.03 6.95
C LYS A 78 16.13 11.16 8.02
N HIS A 79 15.72 11.36 9.28
CA HIS A 79 16.64 11.68 10.38
C HIS A 79 16.45 10.79 11.61
N ASP A 80 15.37 10.00 11.67
CA ASP A 80 15.06 9.09 12.77
C ASP A 80 14.92 7.65 12.24
N PRO A 81 15.91 6.77 12.50
CA PRO A 81 15.89 5.37 12.07
C PRO A 81 14.67 4.57 12.57
N ALA A 82 14.10 4.95 13.71
CA ALA A 82 12.91 4.27 14.24
C ALA A 82 11.65 4.66 13.44
N ILE A 83 11.58 5.89 12.92
CA ILE A 83 10.50 6.34 12.05
C ILE A 83 10.71 5.81 10.62
N GLU A 84 11.94 5.79 10.13
CA GLU A 84 12.31 5.13 8.87
C GLU A 84 11.81 3.68 8.82
N LYS A 85 12.13 2.89 9.86
CA LYS A 85 11.67 1.50 9.96
C LYS A 85 10.14 1.37 9.95
N LEU A 86 9.43 2.35 10.54
CA LEU A 86 7.96 2.36 10.53
C LEU A 86 7.41 2.64 9.12
N VAL A 87 8.04 3.55 8.38
CA VAL A 87 7.72 3.84 6.97
C VAL A 87 8.04 2.63 6.07
N ASP A 88 9.15 1.94 6.31
CA ASP A 88 9.50 0.71 5.58
C ASP A 88 8.48 -0.40 5.79
N GLN A 89 8.03 -0.61 7.03
CA GLN A 89 6.96 -1.56 7.34
C GLN A 89 5.66 -1.18 6.63
N TRP A 90 5.37 0.10 6.51
CA TRP A 90 4.22 0.58 5.75
C TRP A 90 4.35 0.28 4.25
N TYR A 91 5.51 0.54 3.63
CA TYR A 91 5.77 0.14 2.24
C TYR A 91 5.68 -1.37 2.03
N LYS A 92 6.17 -2.18 2.98
CA LYS A 92 6.06 -3.64 2.91
C LYS A 92 4.61 -4.11 2.85
N ARG A 93 3.71 -3.49 3.62
CA ARG A 93 2.27 -3.80 3.58
C ARG A 93 1.66 -3.45 2.23
N ILE A 94 2.03 -2.31 1.66
CA ILE A 94 1.63 -1.91 0.30
C ILE A 94 2.10 -2.97 -0.71
N ALA A 95 3.36 -3.38 -0.63
CA ALA A 95 3.95 -4.36 -1.54
C ALA A 95 3.24 -5.72 -1.49
N ILE A 96 2.85 -6.19 -0.29
CA ILE A 96 2.03 -7.40 -0.13
C ILE A 96 0.70 -7.25 -0.87
N GLY A 97 0.02 -6.11 -0.72
CA GLY A 97 -1.23 -5.83 -1.44
C GLY A 97 -1.05 -5.84 -2.96
N VAL A 98 0.00 -5.18 -3.46
CA VAL A 98 0.34 -5.17 -4.89
C VAL A 98 0.63 -6.58 -5.40
N TYR A 99 1.42 -7.36 -4.67
CA TYR A 99 1.77 -8.73 -5.02
C TYR A 99 0.52 -9.63 -5.10
N ASN A 100 -0.37 -9.52 -4.12
CA ASN A 100 -1.61 -10.29 -4.09
C ASN A 100 -2.50 -9.94 -5.31
N VAL A 101 -2.64 -8.65 -5.63
CA VAL A 101 -3.38 -8.21 -6.82
C VAL A 101 -2.72 -8.71 -8.11
N ALA A 102 -1.40 -8.60 -8.22
CA ALA A 102 -0.64 -9.07 -9.38
C ALA A 102 -0.80 -10.57 -9.59
N THR A 103 -0.72 -11.36 -8.52
CA THR A 103 -0.82 -12.82 -8.57
C THR A 103 -2.23 -13.29 -8.94
N VAL A 104 -3.27 -12.63 -8.42
CA VAL A 104 -4.66 -13.02 -8.67
C VAL A 104 -5.14 -12.58 -10.05
N LEU A 105 -4.76 -11.38 -10.51
CA LEU A 105 -5.29 -10.80 -11.74
C LEU A 105 -4.36 -10.96 -12.94
N ASN A 106 -3.06 -11.19 -12.72
CA ASN A 106 -2.02 -11.16 -13.75
C ASN A 106 -2.19 -9.99 -14.75
N PRO A 107 -2.30 -8.74 -14.28
CA PRO A 107 -2.58 -7.62 -15.16
C PRO A 107 -1.33 -7.21 -15.95
N GLU A 108 -1.51 -6.64 -17.14
CA GLU A 108 -0.39 -6.08 -17.91
C GLU A 108 0.31 -4.94 -17.16
N LYS A 109 -0.46 -4.16 -16.38
CA LYS A 109 0.03 -2.99 -15.63
C LYS A 109 -0.74 -2.81 -14.34
N ILE A 110 -0.04 -2.38 -13.29
CA ILE A 110 -0.64 -1.88 -12.05
C ILE A 110 -0.28 -0.39 -11.93
N LEU A 111 -1.29 0.47 -12.04
CA LEU A 111 -1.14 1.89 -11.78
C LEU A 111 -1.34 2.15 -10.30
N ILE A 112 -0.36 2.79 -9.66
CA ILE A 112 -0.42 3.15 -8.25
C ILE A 112 -0.47 4.68 -8.15
N GLY A 113 -1.63 5.21 -7.73
CA GLY A 113 -1.82 6.62 -7.41
C GLY A 113 -1.89 6.85 -5.90
N GLY A 114 -1.80 8.11 -5.46
CA GLY A 114 -1.87 8.42 -4.04
C GLY A 114 -1.16 9.70 -3.63
N GLY A 115 -1.36 10.09 -2.37
CA GLY A 115 -0.75 11.26 -1.72
C GLY A 115 0.71 11.05 -1.29
N ALA A 116 1.18 11.91 -0.38
CA ALA A 116 2.58 12.03 0.04
C ALA A 116 3.30 10.69 0.31
N GLY A 117 4.59 10.62 -0.06
CA GLY A 117 5.45 9.44 0.15
C GLY A 117 5.45 8.40 -0.98
N MET A 118 4.58 8.50 -1.98
CA MET A 118 4.46 7.46 -3.01
C MET A 118 5.48 7.57 -4.16
N LYS A 119 6.13 8.72 -4.34
CA LYS A 119 7.05 8.96 -5.46
C LYS A 119 8.43 8.38 -5.18
N GLY A 120 8.93 7.52 -6.06
CA GLY A 120 10.30 6.97 -6.03
C GLY A 120 10.54 5.84 -5.02
N ALA A 121 10.21 6.05 -3.74
CA ALA A 121 10.49 5.10 -2.66
C ALA A 121 9.70 3.79 -2.78
N LEU A 122 8.40 3.85 -3.12
CA LEU A 122 7.61 2.64 -3.32
C LEU A 122 8.10 1.84 -4.53
N TYR A 123 8.48 2.50 -5.62
CA TYR A 123 9.04 1.82 -6.79
C TYR A 123 10.35 1.11 -6.42
N HIS A 124 11.24 1.78 -5.70
CA HIS A 124 12.48 1.18 -5.22
C HIS A 124 12.22 -0.06 -4.35
N PHE A 125 11.27 0.03 -3.42
CA PHE A 125 10.90 -1.09 -2.55
C PHE A 125 10.31 -2.27 -3.34
N LEU A 126 9.37 -2.00 -4.25
CA LEU A 126 8.75 -3.03 -5.09
C LEU A 126 9.76 -3.74 -5.99
N MET A 127 10.78 -3.03 -6.49
CA MET A 127 11.82 -3.63 -7.34
C MET A 127 12.89 -4.40 -6.55
N LYS A 128 13.11 -4.06 -5.28
CA LYS A 128 14.12 -4.69 -4.42
C LYS A 128 13.60 -5.92 -3.70
N GLU A 129 12.36 -5.85 -3.19
CA GLU A 129 11.75 -6.90 -2.35
C GLU A 129 10.67 -7.70 -3.12
N GLY A 130 9.99 -7.05 -4.08
CA GLY A 130 9.05 -7.72 -4.94
C GLY A 130 9.80 -8.43 -6.05
N GLN A 131 9.78 -9.76 -6.05
CA GLN A 131 10.18 -10.60 -7.19
C GLN A 131 9.24 -10.41 -8.42
N LEU A 132 8.63 -9.23 -8.57
CA LEU A 132 7.84 -8.78 -9.69
C LEU A 132 8.76 -8.35 -10.84
N ALA A 133 9.73 -9.19 -11.21
CA ALA A 133 10.38 -9.03 -12.49
C ALA A 133 9.36 -9.41 -13.57
N PRO A 134 9.07 -8.56 -14.57
CA PRO A 134 8.28 -8.99 -15.70
C PRO A 134 9.00 -10.19 -16.33
N SER A 135 8.29 -11.30 -16.48
CA SER A 135 8.72 -12.40 -17.34
C SER A 135 9.11 -11.81 -18.68
N LYS A 136 10.42 -11.77 -18.98
CA LYS A 136 10.97 -11.41 -20.30
C LYS A 136 10.67 -12.53 -21.31
N LYS A 137 9.43 -12.98 -21.43
CA LYS A 137 9.04 -13.84 -22.55
C LYS A 137 8.58 -12.93 -23.69
N PRO A 138 9.23 -13.00 -24.86
CA PRO A 138 8.72 -12.33 -26.06
C PRO A 138 7.32 -12.87 -26.31
N ILE A 139 6.37 -11.97 -26.52
CA ILE A 139 5.07 -12.33 -27.08
C ILE A 139 5.35 -12.66 -28.55
N HIS A 140 5.14 -13.92 -28.93
CA HIS A 140 5.13 -14.38 -30.31
C HIS A 140 3.79 -14.04 -30.97
#